data_AF-A0A3B8U3Q0-F1
#
_entry.id   AF-A0A3B8U3Q0-F1
#
_cell.length_a   1.000
_cell.length_b   1.000
_cell.length_c   1.000
_cell.angle_alpha   90.00
_cell.angle_beta   90.00
_cell.angle_gamma   90.00
#
_symmetry.space_group_name_H-M   'P 1'
#
loop_
_entity.id
_entity.type
_entity.pdbx_description
1 polymer ?
#
loop_
_entity_poly.entity_id
_entity_poly.type
_entity_poly.pdbx_seq_one_letter_code
_entity_poly.pdbx_strand_id
1 'polypeptide(L)'
;MGNNKSKVWRGLTATGAMLLAASVTASTIVTAHRTDIDKMIGTQSTQIVNETNASPEELYTYSSDYSSTTELVQAMQDIGTRMSQEGSVLLKNNNAALPLSAEEIGKVSLLGFQSYFPNKGAILGPTAAENKGTEADTVDLVGALEARGFTLNATLKDMYNSDALKSIFKSEVATWTGTAEYLNLTAPSVGGVYKDKEPSVAELDSANAGWRDSLNASNVMIITIGRAGSENADYTPGEAGVDPADGLNQTDPLGLSDDERNLIAAAVEAKAANGGKVIILLNNGNPMEIQEIADNDGVDAILQVGTPGSYGFYGVADILSGAANPSGHLTDTYAVKNSLSPAAQNYGDLQWTNANPAISMNDAIVEAESIYTGYKYYETRYAD
;
A
#
# COMPACT_ATOMS: atom_id res chain seq x y z
N MET A 1 -19.46 -2.04 65.71
CA MET A 1 -18.07 -1.69 65.33
C MET A 1 -17.64 -2.13 63.91
N GLY A 2 -18.52 -2.68 63.05
CA GLY A 2 -18.12 -3.18 61.71
C GLY A 2 -18.13 -2.18 60.53
N ASN A 3 -18.84 -1.05 60.65
CA ASN A 3 -19.14 -0.20 59.49
C ASN A 3 -18.02 0.80 59.11
N ASN A 4 -17.20 1.24 60.08
CA ASN A 4 -16.10 2.17 59.80
C ASN A 4 -14.90 1.50 59.12
N LYS A 5 -14.60 0.24 59.45
CA LYS A 5 -13.49 -0.49 58.80
C LYS A 5 -13.77 -0.72 57.32
N SER A 6 -15.01 -1.08 56.95
CA SER A 6 -15.42 -1.27 55.56
C SER A 6 -15.29 0.02 54.72
N LYS A 7 -15.69 1.17 55.28
CA LYS A 7 -15.55 2.48 54.60
C LYS A 7 -14.10 2.90 54.40
N VAL A 8 -13.24 2.66 55.39
CA VAL A 8 -11.78 2.94 55.29
C VAL A 8 -11.12 2.06 54.23
N TRP A 9 -11.43 0.75 54.21
CA TRP A 9 -10.91 -0.15 53.18
C TRP A 9 -11.37 0.21 51.78
N ARG A 10 -12.64 0.58 51.59
CA ARG A 10 -13.13 1.06 50.29
C ARG A 10 -12.43 2.34 49.83
N GLY A 11 -12.20 3.28 50.74
CA GLY A 11 -11.43 4.50 50.45
C GLY A 11 -10.00 4.19 50.03
N LEU A 12 -9.31 3.32 50.77
CA LEU A 12 -7.94 2.89 50.45
C LEU A 12 -7.87 2.14 49.11
N THR A 13 -8.82 1.25 48.82
CA THR A 13 -8.90 0.55 47.54
C THR A 13 -9.17 1.51 46.38
N ALA A 14 -10.08 2.48 46.55
CA ALA A 14 -10.37 3.46 45.50
C ALA A 14 -9.15 4.38 45.23
N THR A 15 -8.48 4.85 46.28
CA THR A 15 -7.25 5.64 46.14
C THR A 15 -6.12 4.80 45.51
N GLY A 16 -5.97 3.54 45.91
CA GLY A 16 -4.99 2.64 45.31
C GLY A 16 -5.26 2.36 43.84
N ALA A 17 -6.52 2.14 43.47
CA ALA A 17 -6.92 1.94 42.07
C ALA A 17 -6.72 3.20 41.22
N MET A 18 -7.02 4.38 41.77
CA MET A 18 -6.77 5.66 41.08
C MET A 18 -5.27 5.93 40.90
N LEU A 19 -4.44 5.67 41.93
CA LEU A 19 -3.00 5.81 41.83
C LEU A 19 -2.39 4.84 40.82
N LEU A 20 -2.87 3.59 40.78
CA LEU A 20 -2.46 2.60 39.79
C LEU A 20 -2.86 3.02 38.37
N ALA A 21 -4.11 3.45 38.17
CA ALA A 21 -4.59 3.90 36.87
C ALA A 21 -3.82 5.15 36.39
N ALA A 22 -3.52 6.08 37.29
CA ALA A 22 -2.70 7.25 37.00
C ALA A 22 -1.26 6.86 36.69
N SER A 23 -0.66 5.92 37.43
CA SER A 23 0.72 5.50 37.20
C SER A 23 0.88 4.74 35.89
N VAL A 24 -0.08 3.87 35.54
CA VAL A 24 -0.07 3.14 34.27
C VAL A 24 -0.23 4.12 33.10
N THR A 25 -1.23 5.00 33.15
CA THR A 25 -1.45 6.02 32.10
C THR A 25 -0.24 6.95 31.95
N ALA A 26 0.29 7.46 33.07
CA ALA A 26 1.45 8.33 33.05
C ALA A 26 2.71 7.61 32.53
N SER A 27 2.92 6.34 32.89
CA SER A 27 4.06 5.56 32.39
C SER A 27 3.99 5.40 30.88
N THR A 28 2.80 5.14 30.30
CA THR A 28 2.63 5.01 28.85
C THR A 28 2.96 6.33 28.14
N ILE A 29 2.44 7.45 28.66
CA ILE A 29 2.71 8.79 28.10
C ILE A 29 4.19 9.15 28.22
N VAL A 30 4.80 8.95 29.39
CA VAL A 30 6.23 9.22 29.62
C VAL A 30 7.11 8.34 28.73
N THR A 31 6.71 7.09 28.48
CA THR A 31 7.46 6.18 27.60
C THR A 31 7.33 6.60 26.14
N ALA A 32 6.12 6.97 25.69
CA ALA A 32 5.88 7.42 24.32
C ALA A 32 6.62 8.72 23.98
N HIS A 33 6.74 9.64 24.94
CA HIS A 33 7.41 10.93 24.77
C HIS A 33 8.80 10.99 25.42
N ARG A 34 9.38 9.84 25.74
CA ARG A 34 10.64 9.72 26.50
C ARG A 34 11.76 10.57 25.90
N THR A 35 11.93 10.49 24.57
CA THR A 35 12.97 11.22 23.84
C THR A 35 12.81 12.74 23.96
N ASP A 36 11.58 13.23 23.87
CA ASP A 36 11.28 14.67 23.98
C ASP A 36 11.44 15.18 25.42
N ILE A 37 11.03 14.37 26.40
CA ILE A 37 11.21 14.66 27.82
C ILE A 37 12.70 14.75 28.15
N ASP A 38 13.48 13.73 27.76
CA ASP A 38 14.93 13.69 27.93
C ASP A 38 15.61 14.92 27.33
N LYS A 39 15.21 15.31 26.11
CA LYS A 39 15.69 16.53 25.45
C LYS A 39 15.31 17.81 26.21
N MET A 40 14.10 17.89 26.75
CA MET A 40 13.58 19.07 27.45
C MET A 40 14.27 19.30 28.80
N ILE A 41 14.49 18.23 29.59
CA ILE A 41 15.06 18.33 30.94
C ILE A 41 16.56 18.04 30.98
N GLY A 42 17.19 17.78 29.83
CA GLY A 42 18.62 17.53 29.70
C GLY A 42 19.05 16.19 30.30
N THR A 43 18.16 15.20 30.34
CA THR A 43 18.46 13.85 30.81
C THR A 43 18.65 12.89 29.65
N GLN A 44 19.20 11.71 29.95
CA GLN A 44 19.19 10.56 29.06
C GLN A 44 18.65 9.38 29.85
N SER A 45 17.47 8.91 29.47
CA SER A 45 16.82 7.78 30.14
C SER A 45 17.39 6.44 29.66
N THR A 46 18.06 6.40 28.51
CA THR A 46 18.91 5.29 28.06
C THR A 46 20.30 5.80 27.81
N GLN A 47 21.32 5.06 28.24
CA GLN A 47 22.67 5.23 27.74
C GLN A 47 23.03 4.01 26.91
N ILE A 48 23.70 4.22 25.77
CA ILE A 48 24.36 3.12 25.07
C ILE A 48 25.63 2.81 25.86
N VAL A 49 25.62 1.70 26.58
CA VAL A 49 26.83 1.16 27.21
C VAL A 49 27.55 0.36 26.14
N ASN A 50 28.59 0.94 25.54
CA ASN A 50 29.53 0.16 24.76
C ASN A 50 30.36 -0.65 25.76
N GLU A 51 30.14 -1.97 25.86
CA GLU A 51 31.10 -2.84 26.55
C GLU A 51 32.39 -2.82 25.72
N THR A 52 33.35 -2.00 26.14
CA THR A 52 34.63 -1.81 25.44
C THR A 52 35.54 -3.04 25.44
N ASN A 53 35.15 -4.12 26.13
CA ASN A 53 35.93 -5.33 26.31
C ASN A 53 35.25 -6.61 25.79
N ALA A 54 34.02 -6.54 25.27
CA ALA A 54 33.37 -7.67 24.65
C ALA A 54 33.52 -7.56 23.13
N SER A 55 34.06 -8.59 22.50
CA SER A 55 34.14 -8.64 21.03
C SER A 55 32.72 -8.64 20.44
N PRO A 56 32.48 -8.05 19.26
CA PRO A 56 31.18 -8.12 18.58
C PRO A 56 30.65 -9.55 18.44
N GLU A 57 31.56 -10.53 18.34
CA GLU A 57 31.29 -11.98 18.30
C GLU A 57 30.73 -12.54 19.62
N GLU A 58 31.00 -11.89 20.76
CA GLU A 58 30.49 -12.26 22.08
C GLU A 58 29.13 -11.63 22.41
N LEU A 59 28.82 -10.47 21.84
CA LEU A 59 27.58 -9.72 22.11
C LEU A 59 26.44 -10.00 21.14
N TYR A 60 26.76 -10.33 19.89
CA TYR A 60 25.77 -10.58 18.85
C TYR A 60 26.00 -11.95 18.22
N THR A 61 24.94 -12.77 18.17
CA THR A 61 24.94 -14.07 17.47
C THR A 61 25.34 -13.93 16.00
N TYR A 62 25.12 -12.76 15.40
CA TYR A 62 25.50 -12.43 14.04
C TYR A 62 26.28 -11.12 14.04
N SER A 63 27.53 -11.17 13.60
CA SER A 63 28.30 -9.96 13.30
C SER A 63 27.90 -9.44 11.91
N SER A 64 27.86 -8.13 11.74
CA SER A 64 27.62 -7.50 10.44
C SER A 64 28.82 -7.71 9.53
N ASP A 65 28.57 -8.14 8.29
CA ASP A 65 29.60 -8.21 7.23
C ASP A 65 29.99 -6.81 6.72
N TYR A 66 29.20 -5.78 7.01
CA TYR A 66 29.42 -4.40 6.59
C TYR A 66 30.29 -3.61 7.58
N SER A 67 31.22 -2.83 7.05
CA SER A 67 32.20 -2.05 7.81
C SER A 67 31.69 -0.70 8.31
N SER A 68 30.54 -0.24 7.80
CA SER A 68 29.90 1.02 8.18
C SER A 68 28.38 1.00 7.94
N THR A 69 27.66 1.92 8.58
CA THR A 69 26.21 2.11 8.34
C THR A 69 25.92 2.49 6.90
N THR A 70 26.75 3.32 6.27
CA THR A 70 26.59 3.71 4.86
C THR A 70 26.68 2.49 3.94
N GLU A 71 27.63 1.58 4.18
CA GLU A 71 27.76 0.34 3.40
C GLU A 71 26.55 -0.58 3.59
N LEU A 72 26.08 -0.71 4.84
CA LEU A 72 24.86 -1.47 5.15
C LEU A 72 23.63 -0.87 4.45
N VAL A 73 23.48 0.45 4.44
CA VAL A 73 22.37 1.14 3.77
C VAL A 73 22.44 0.95 2.26
N GLN A 74 23.61 1.06 1.65
CA GLN A 74 23.79 0.77 0.23
C GLN A 74 23.39 -0.67 -0.08
N ALA A 75 23.78 -1.63 0.75
CA ALA A 75 23.40 -3.03 0.56
C ALA A 75 21.88 -3.26 0.73
N MET A 76 21.22 -2.54 1.64
CA MET A 76 19.75 -2.54 1.78
C MET A 76 19.05 -1.94 0.55
N GLN A 77 19.61 -0.88 -0.03
CA GLN A 77 19.11 -0.30 -1.28
C GLN A 77 19.28 -1.27 -2.44
N ASP A 78 20.45 -1.90 -2.56
CA ASP A 78 20.77 -2.86 -3.62
C ASP A 78 19.85 -4.08 -3.55
N ILE A 79 19.63 -4.65 -2.36
CA ILE A 79 18.73 -5.81 -2.22
C ILE A 79 17.27 -5.42 -2.47
N GLY A 80 16.80 -4.28 -1.96
CA GLY A 80 15.44 -3.79 -2.21
C GLY A 80 15.18 -3.53 -3.68
N THR A 81 16.16 -2.92 -4.38
CA THR A 81 16.14 -2.71 -5.83
C THR A 81 16.00 -4.05 -6.56
N ARG A 82 16.87 -5.02 -6.25
CA ARG A 82 16.86 -6.35 -6.89
C ARG A 82 15.59 -7.14 -6.63
N MET A 83 15.02 -7.06 -5.42
CA MET A 83 13.75 -7.71 -5.11
C MET A 83 12.64 -7.25 -6.04
N SER A 84 12.56 -5.95 -6.35
CA SER A 84 11.57 -5.45 -7.31
C SER A 84 11.96 -5.74 -8.77
N GLN A 85 13.24 -5.79 -9.13
CA GLN A 85 13.67 -6.21 -10.47
C GLN A 85 13.25 -7.67 -10.76
N GLU A 86 13.49 -8.56 -9.79
CA GLU A 86 13.28 -9.99 -9.93
C GLU A 86 11.82 -10.42 -9.63
N GLY A 87 11.11 -9.64 -8.81
CA GLY A 87 9.74 -9.93 -8.35
C GLY A 87 8.61 -9.25 -9.14
N SER A 88 8.88 -8.17 -9.87
CA SER A 88 7.83 -7.54 -10.68
C SER A 88 7.43 -8.45 -11.85
N VAL A 89 6.14 -8.49 -12.17
CA VAL A 89 5.55 -9.38 -13.19
C VAL A 89 5.04 -8.57 -14.37
N LEU A 90 5.61 -8.80 -15.56
CA LEU A 90 5.13 -8.20 -16.80
C LEU A 90 3.94 -9.01 -17.34
N LEU A 91 2.73 -8.44 -17.24
CA LEU A 91 1.47 -9.11 -17.58
C LEU A 91 1.04 -8.88 -19.03
N LYS A 92 1.39 -7.71 -19.58
CA LYS A 92 1.10 -7.31 -20.96
C LYS A 92 2.25 -6.44 -21.46
N ASN A 93 2.68 -6.65 -22.70
CA ASN A 93 3.66 -5.79 -23.37
C ASN A 93 3.49 -5.86 -24.90
N ASN A 94 2.50 -5.13 -25.40
CA ASN A 94 2.22 -5.03 -26.82
C ASN A 94 3.19 -4.06 -27.50
N ASN A 95 3.52 -4.33 -28.77
CA ASN A 95 4.33 -3.44 -29.62
C ASN A 95 5.68 -3.03 -29.02
N ALA A 96 6.26 -3.87 -28.15
CA ALA A 96 7.49 -3.56 -27.41
C ALA A 96 7.42 -2.20 -26.68
N ALA A 97 6.29 -1.92 -26.02
CA ALA A 97 6.10 -0.69 -25.28
C ALA A 97 7.10 -0.52 -24.14
N LEU A 98 7.45 -1.62 -23.47
CA LEU A 98 8.58 -1.69 -22.55
C LEU A 98 9.73 -2.55 -23.14
N PRO A 99 10.99 -2.20 -22.85
CA PRO A 99 11.43 -1.04 -22.07
C PRO A 99 11.31 0.29 -22.84
N LEU A 100 11.31 1.41 -22.12
CA LEU A 100 11.32 2.75 -22.67
C LEU A 100 12.70 3.11 -23.21
N SER A 101 12.73 3.82 -24.33
CA SER A 101 13.94 4.39 -24.90
C SER A 101 14.43 5.62 -24.11
N ALA A 102 15.69 6.02 -24.35
CA ALA A 102 16.27 7.22 -23.73
C ALA A 102 15.52 8.52 -24.06
N GLU A 103 14.82 8.60 -25.20
CA GLU A 103 13.96 9.75 -25.50
C GLU A 103 12.66 9.71 -24.69
N GLU A 104 12.07 8.53 -24.55
CA GLU A 104 10.79 8.30 -23.88
C GLU A 104 10.88 8.52 -22.37
N ILE A 105 11.99 8.14 -21.72
CA ILE A 105 12.21 8.45 -20.30
C ILE A 105 12.24 9.97 -20.05
N GLY A 106 12.51 10.78 -21.07
CA GLY A 106 12.50 12.24 -20.99
C GLY A 106 11.11 12.90 -21.12
N LYS A 107 10.04 12.11 -21.29
CA LYS A 107 8.70 12.59 -21.68
C LYS A 107 7.59 11.80 -20.96
N VAL A 108 7.73 11.61 -19.65
CA VAL A 108 6.83 10.77 -18.86
C VAL A 108 5.77 11.58 -18.12
N SER A 109 4.50 11.24 -18.33
CA SER A 109 3.36 11.68 -17.53
C SER A 109 2.97 10.58 -16.55
N LEU A 110 2.93 10.91 -15.27
CA LEU A 110 2.36 10.04 -14.24
C LEU A 110 0.91 10.44 -14.00
N LEU A 111 0.02 9.46 -14.02
CA LEU A 111 -1.41 9.62 -13.75
C LEU A 111 -1.81 8.66 -12.64
N GLY A 112 -2.89 8.99 -11.94
CA GLY A 112 -3.36 8.22 -10.80
C GLY A 112 -2.72 8.73 -9.52
N PHE A 113 -3.51 8.92 -8.47
CA PHE A 113 -2.96 9.46 -7.22
C PHE A 113 -1.90 8.53 -6.61
N GLN A 114 -2.05 7.21 -6.82
CA GLN A 114 -1.08 6.19 -6.42
C GLN A 114 0.28 6.33 -7.15
N SER A 115 0.38 7.08 -8.25
CA SER A 115 1.69 7.37 -8.85
C SER A 115 2.54 8.34 -8.01
N TYR A 116 1.88 9.20 -7.23
CA TYR A 116 2.51 10.20 -6.37
C TYR A 116 2.49 9.79 -4.89
N PHE A 117 1.51 8.98 -4.51
CA PHE A 117 1.32 8.48 -3.14
C PHE A 117 1.18 6.94 -3.12
N PRO A 118 2.16 6.18 -3.65
CA PRO A 118 2.06 4.73 -3.75
C PRO A 118 2.15 4.04 -2.40
N ASN A 119 1.57 2.84 -2.32
CA ASN A 119 1.81 1.92 -1.24
C ASN A 119 3.21 1.29 -1.33
N LYS A 120 4.05 1.62 -0.35
CA LYS A 120 5.36 0.97 -0.13
C LYS A 120 5.24 -0.29 0.71
N GLY A 121 4.17 -0.43 1.48
CA GLY A 121 3.88 -1.59 2.33
C GLY A 121 2.48 -1.46 2.92
N ALA A 122 2.17 -2.32 3.89
CA ALA A 122 0.90 -2.27 4.60
C ALA A 122 0.90 -1.24 5.74
N ILE A 123 -0.28 -0.75 6.13
CA ILE A 123 -0.42 0.15 7.29
C ILE A 123 -0.12 -0.59 8.60
N LEU A 124 -0.65 -1.82 8.75
CA LEU A 124 -0.30 -2.74 9.83
C LEU A 124 0.32 -4.01 9.24
N GLY A 125 1.31 -4.58 9.94
CA GLY A 125 2.05 -5.75 9.49
C GLY A 125 3.33 -5.36 8.75
N PRO A 126 3.52 -5.72 7.46
CA PRO A 126 4.72 -5.39 6.69
C PRO A 126 4.75 -3.91 6.28
N THR A 127 4.92 -3.03 7.26
CA THR A 127 5.00 -1.58 7.06
C THR A 127 6.41 -1.16 6.61
N ALA A 128 6.47 -0.35 5.56
CA ALA A 128 7.69 0.32 5.17
C ALA A 128 7.88 1.58 6.04
N ALA A 129 8.91 1.58 6.89
CA ALA A 129 9.25 2.75 7.69
C ALA A 129 9.78 3.87 6.79
N GLU A 130 9.21 5.07 6.88
CA GLU A 130 9.70 6.24 6.15
C GLU A 130 10.88 6.89 6.86
N ASN A 131 11.95 7.15 6.10
CA ASN A 131 13.13 7.89 6.53
C ASN A 131 13.31 9.08 5.59
N LYS A 132 13.57 10.27 6.16
CA LYS A 132 13.84 11.52 5.42
C LYS A 132 14.92 12.34 6.12
N GLY A 133 15.85 12.91 5.36
CA GLY A 133 16.94 13.74 5.89
C GLY A 133 18.05 12.93 6.57
N THR A 134 18.19 11.66 6.21
CA THR A 134 19.15 10.69 6.74
C THR A 134 19.98 10.06 5.61
N GLU A 135 20.97 9.24 5.95
CA GLU A 135 21.68 8.43 4.95
C GLU A 135 20.81 7.30 4.36
N ALA A 136 19.67 6.97 4.98
CA ALA A 136 18.79 5.85 4.63
C ALA A 136 17.43 6.30 4.08
N ASP A 137 17.38 7.46 3.43
CA ASP A 137 16.12 8.05 2.94
C ASP A 137 15.35 7.11 2.02
N THR A 138 14.07 6.91 2.33
CA THR A 138 13.19 6.06 1.52
C THR A 138 12.81 6.75 0.22
N VAL A 139 12.61 5.97 -0.83
CA VAL A 139 12.25 6.48 -2.16
C VAL A 139 10.83 6.03 -2.53
N ASP A 140 10.06 6.93 -3.14
CA ASP A 140 8.80 6.62 -3.80
C ASP A 140 9.00 6.49 -5.32
N LEU A 141 7.91 6.27 -6.07
CA LEU A 141 7.98 6.13 -7.53
C LEU A 141 8.59 7.38 -8.20
N VAL A 142 8.18 8.58 -7.78
CA VAL A 142 8.67 9.84 -8.34
C VAL A 142 10.16 10.00 -8.11
N GLY A 143 10.61 9.84 -6.87
CA GLY A 143 12.02 9.95 -6.51
C GLY A 143 12.90 8.91 -7.21
N ALA A 144 12.39 7.69 -7.39
CA ALA A 144 13.12 6.62 -8.06
C ALA A 144 13.26 6.88 -9.56
N LEU A 145 12.19 7.34 -10.22
CA LEU A 145 12.22 7.72 -11.63
C LEU A 145 13.20 8.88 -11.87
N GLU A 146 13.12 9.95 -11.08
CA GLU A 146 14.02 11.11 -11.20
C GLU A 146 15.48 10.72 -10.96
N ALA A 147 15.76 9.89 -9.96
CA ALA A 147 17.10 9.36 -9.70
C ALA A 147 17.66 8.50 -10.86
N ARG A 148 16.78 7.98 -11.72
CA ARG A 148 17.13 7.19 -12.91
C ARG A 148 17.03 7.98 -14.21
N GLY A 149 16.98 9.31 -14.10
CA GLY A 149 17.06 10.23 -15.24
C GLY A 149 15.76 10.41 -16.00
N PHE A 150 14.63 9.95 -15.45
CA PHE A 150 13.33 10.24 -16.03
C PHE A 150 12.99 11.71 -15.84
N THR A 151 12.42 12.32 -16.87
CA THR A 151 11.85 13.68 -16.79
C THR A 151 10.34 13.56 -16.75
N LEU A 152 9.76 14.04 -15.65
CA LEU A 152 8.33 13.94 -15.38
C LEU A 152 7.60 15.21 -15.80
N ASN A 153 6.35 15.05 -16.26
CA ASN A 153 5.45 16.14 -16.58
C ASN A 153 5.17 17.01 -15.33
N ALA A 154 5.74 18.22 -15.31
CA ALA A 154 5.63 19.15 -14.19
C ALA A 154 4.19 19.58 -13.91
N THR A 155 3.36 19.75 -14.95
CA THR A 155 1.95 20.14 -14.79
C THR A 155 1.19 19.12 -13.95
N LEU A 156 1.37 17.83 -14.23
CA LEU A 156 0.76 16.75 -13.45
C LEU A 156 1.39 16.65 -12.06
N LYS A 157 2.72 16.74 -11.96
CA LYS A 157 3.43 16.68 -10.67
C LYS A 157 2.93 17.74 -9.70
N ASP A 158 2.77 18.97 -10.17
CA ASP A 158 2.25 20.08 -9.36
C ASP A 158 0.77 19.89 -9.02
N MET A 159 -0.03 19.45 -10.00
CA MET A 159 -1.47 19.21 -9.82
C MET A 159 -1.74 18.15 -8.75
N TYR A 160 -1.15 16.96 -8.86
CA TYR A 160 -1.31 15.88 -7.87
C TYR A 160 -0.70 16.23 -6.51
N ASN A 161 0.22 17.20 -6.44
CA ASN A 161 0.75 17.70 -5.17
C ASN A 161 -0.05 18.87 -4.56
N SER A 162 -1.09 19.35 -5.23
CA SER A 162 -1.94 20.45 -4.72
C SER A 162 -2.74 20.03 -3.48
N ASP A 163 -3.00 21.00 -2.60
CA ASP A 163 -3.82 20.77 -1.40
C ASP A 163 -5.25 20.34 -1.75
N ALA A 164 -5.76 20.80 -2.90
CA ALA A 164 -7.08 20.43 -3.40
C ALA A 164 -7.18 18.91 -3.61
N LEU A 165 -6.27 18.32 -4.39
CA LEU A 165 -6.29 16.88 -4.64
C LEU A 165 -5.83 16.07 -3.43
N LYS A 166 -4.84 16.54 -2.66
CA LYS A 166 -4.42 15.87 -1.43
C LYS A 166 -5.54 15.71 -0.41
N SER A 167 -6.54 16.58 -0.40
CA SER A 167 -7.71 16.43 0.47
C SER A 167 -8.59 15.23 0.11
N ILE A 168 -8.61 14.82 -1.16
CA ILE A 168 -9.37 13.67 -1.68
C ILE A 168 -8.64 12.36 -1.35
N PHE A 169 -7.31 12.35 -1.47
CA PHE A 169 -6.47 11.16 -1.29
C PHE A 169 -6.41 10.65 0.16
N LYS A 170 -6.92 11.43 1.11
CA LYS A 170 -6.88 11.06 2.53
C LYS A 170 -7.71 9.82 2.78
N SER A 171 -7.06 8.82 3.35
CA SER A 171 -7.69 7.63 3.89
C SER A 171 -7.62 7.66 5.41
N GLU A 172 -8.63 7.09 6.06
CA GLU A 172 -8.76 7.05 7.51
C GLU A 172 -8.73 5.60 7.99
N VAL A 173 -7.93 5.32 9.02
CA VAL A 173 -7.88 4.00 9.66
C VAL A 173 -8.21 4.14 11.13
N ALA A 174 -9.11 3.29 11.61
CA ALA A 174 -9.42 3.19 13.03
C ALA A 174 -8.26 2.50 13.76
N THR A 175 -7.74 3.16 14.79
CA THR A 175 -6.68 2.67 15.67
C THR A 175 -7.18 2.58 17.11
N TRP A 176 -6.44 1.89 17.97
CA TRP A 176 -6.76 1.79 19.41
C TRP A 176 -6.76 3.16 20.13
N THR A 177 -6.12 4.19 19.56
CA THR A 177 -6.07 5.56 20.10
C THR A 177 -7.02 6.56 19.42
N GLY A 178 -7.78 6.14 18.40
CA GLY A 178 -8.64 7.03 17.60
C GLY A 178 -8.46 6.80 16.09
N THR A 179 -8.73 7.82 15.27
CA THR A 179 -8.57 7.73 13.80
C THR A 179 -7.23 8.29 13.38
N ALA A 180 -6.48 7.56 12.55
CA ALA A 180 -5.27 8.05 11.88
C ALA A 180 -5.57 8.36 10.42
N GLU A 181 -5.09 9.51 9.94
CA GLU A 181 -5.17 9.90 8.53
C GLU A 181 -3.87 9.50 7.82
N TYR A 182 -4.01 8.96 6.61
CA TYR A 182 -2.90 8.64 5.72
C TYR A 182 -3.13 9.26 4.35
N LEU A 183 -2.04 9.70 3.72
CA LEU A 183 -2.03 10.22 2.35
C LEU A 183 -1.57 9.13 1.39
N ASN A 184 -2.28 8.00 1.40
CA ASN A 184 -2.19 6.86 0.49
C ASN A 184 -3.50 6.05 0.61
N LEU A 185 -3.66 5.05 -0.27
CA LEU A 185 -4.80 4.15 -0.19
C LEU A 185 -4.65 3.21 1.02
N THR A 186 -5.76 2.90 1.70
CA THR A 186 -5.80 1.88 2.77
C THR A 186 -6.81 0.79 2.46
N ALA A 187 -6.58 -0.41 2.97
CA ALA A 187 -7.56 -1.48 2.90
C ALA A 187 -8.72 -1.17 3.87
N PRO A 188 -9.96 -1.56 3.55
CA PRO A 188 -11.09 -1.37 4.46
C PRO A 188 -10.93 -2.26 5.70
N SER A 189 -11.22 -1.71 6.89
CA SER A 189 -11.28 -2.50 8.12
C SER A 189 -12.22 -3.70 7.98
N VAL A 190 -12.02 -4.75 8.77
CA VAL A 190 -12.94 -5.92 8.79
C VAL A 190 -14.39 -5.46 8.93
N GLY A 191 -15.26 -5.91 8.02
CA GLY A 191 -16.68 -5.53 7.97
C GLY A 191 -16.98 -4.16 7.34
N GLY A 192 -15.94 -3.42 6.95
CA GLY A 192 -16.06 -2.17 6.19
C GLY A 192 -16.18 -2.39 4.67
N VAL A 193 -16.31 -1.28 3.96
CA VAL A 193 -16.38 -1.23 2.50
C VAL A 193 -15.21 -0.44 1.93
N TYR A 194 -14.74 -0.83 0.75
CA TYR A 194 -13.73 -0.10 -0.01
C TYR A 194 -14.32 1.21 -0.51
N LYS A 195 -13.58 2.29 -0.30
CA LYS A 195 -13.89 3.62 -0.80
C LYS A 195 -12.83 4.04 -1.79
N ASP A 196 -13.26 4.46 -2.97
CA ASP A 196 -12.33 4.92 -3.99
C ASP A 196 -11.72 6.28 -3.61
N LYS A 197 -10.49 6.49 -4.06
CA LYS A 197 -9.71 7.70 -3.77
C LYS A 197 -9.07 8.30 -5.01
N GLU A 198 -9.28 7.70 -6.17
CA GLU A 198 -8.92 8.31 -7.43
C GLU A 198 -9.85 9.51 -7.68
N PRO A 199 -9.33 10.71 -7.99
CA PRO A 199 -10.18 11.85 -8.29
C PRO A 199 -10.97 11.62 -9.56
N SER A 200 -12.21 12.07 -9.53
CA SER A 200 -13.02 12.17 -10.73
C SER A 200 -12.40 13.13 -11.73
N VAL A 201 -12.76 12.94 -13.00
CA VAL A 201 -12.39 13.86 -14.09
C VAL A 201 -12.75 15.32 -13.75
N ALA A 202 -13.91 15.55 -13.12
CA ALA A 202 -14.34 16.90 -12.76
C ALA A 202 -13.44 17.53 -11.68
N GLU A 203 -12.93 16.72 -10.74
CA GLU A 203 -11.98 17.17 -9.72
C GLU A 203 -10.61 17.44 -10.33
N LEU A 204 -10.14 16.60 -11.25
CA LEU A 204 -8.91 16.84 -12.01
C LEU A 204 -9.01 18.13 -12.85
N ASP A 205 -10.13 18.35 -13.53
CA ASP A 205 -10.38 19.56 -14.32
C ASP A 205 -10.46 20.82 -13.45
N SER A 206 -11.03 20.68 -12.25
CA SER A 206 -11.08 21.77 -11.27
C SER A 206 -9.69 22.10 -10.71
N ALA A 207 -8.85 21.09 -10.51
CA ALA A 207 -7.47 21.28 -10.05
C ALA A 207 -6.59 21.90 -11.15
N ASN A 208 -6.72 21.45 -12.40
CA ASN A 208 -6.05 22.04 -13.55
C ASN A 208 -6.70 21.66 -14.88
N ALA A 209 -7.55 22.52 -15.45
CA ALA A 209 -8.23 22.26 -16.72
C ALA A 209 -7.31 21.94 -17.92
N GLY A 210 -6.03 22.30 -17.86
CA GLY A 210 -5.03 22.02 -18.90
C GLY A 210 -4.28 20.70 -18.73
N TRP A 211 -4.65 19.85 -17.75
CA TRP A 211 -3.91 18.62 -17.46
C TRP A 211 -3.90 17.65 -18.66
N ARG A 212 -5.01 17.53 -19.41
CA ARG A 212 -5.08 16.70 -20.62
C ARG A 212 -4.18 17.22 -21.72
N ASP A 213 -4.16 18.53 -21.94
CA ASP A 213 -3.29 19.15 -22.94
C ASP A 213 -1.82 18.92 -22.62
N SER A 214 -1.47 18.86 -21.33
CA SER A 214 -0.10 18.54 -20.89
C SER A 214 0.35 17.13 -21.30
N LEU A 215 -0.58 16.20 -21.53
CA LEU A 215 -0.27 14.86 -22.04
C LEU A 215 0.26 14.90 -23.48
N ASN A 216 -0.04 15.94 -24.26
CA ASN A 216 0.51 16.05 -25.62
C ASN A 216 2.02 16.34 -25.63
N ALA A 217 2.54 16.96 -24.57
CA ALA A 217 3.98 17.22 -24.43
C ALA A 217 4.77 15.96 -24.01
N SER A 218 4.08 14.93 -23.50
CA SER A 218 4.66 13.70 -22.93
C SER A 218 4.13 12.47 -23.65
N ASN A 219 4.98 11.73 -24.35
CA ASN A 219 4.54 10.59 -25.16
C ASN A 219 4.45 9.28 -24.36
N VAL A 220 4.75 9.26 -23.06
CA VAL A 220 4.58 8.08 -22.21
C VAL A 220 3.67 8.43 -21.05
N MET A 221 2.56 7.72 -20.91
CA MET A 221 1.59 7.87 -19.82
C MET A 221 1.64 6.62 -18.97
N ILE A 222 2.12 6.77 -17.74
CA ILE A 222 2.18 5.70 -16.74
C ILE A 222 1.06 5.96 -15.73
N ILE A 223 0.13 5.02 -15.60
CA ILE A 223 -0.98 5.08 -14.64
C ILE A 223 -0.73 4.04 -13.56
N THR A 224 -0.67 4.47 -12.31
CA THR A 224 -0.54 3.54 -11.18
C THR A 224 -1.91 3.32 -10.56
N ILE A 225 -2.34 2.05 -10.55
CA ILE A 225 -3.57 1.60 -9.91
C ILE A 225 -3.17 0.71 -8.75
N GLY A 226 -3.74 0.95 -7.57
CA GLY A 226 -3.30 0.26 -6.36
C GLY A 226 -4.46 -0.23 -5.50
N ARG A 227 -4.19 -1.27 -4.71
CA ARG A 227 -5.04 -1.77 -3.63
C ARG A 227 -4.12 -2.12 -2.46
N ALA A 228 -4.33 -1.48 -1.32
CA ALA A 228 -3.49 -1.71 -0.14
C ALA A 228 -3.79 -3.08 0.49
N GLY A 229 -2.87 -3.59 1.28
CA GLY A 229 -3.13 -4.66 2.26
C GLY A 229 -2.91 -4.15 3.67
N SER A 230 -3.49 -4.79 4.67
CA SER A 230 -3.20 -4.52 6.08
C SER A 230 -3.65 -5.67 6.96
N GLU A 231 -3.00 -5.85 8.11
CA GLU A 231 -3.60 -6.63 9.21
C GLU A 231 -4.90 -5.96 9.69
N ASN A 232 -5.89 -6.75 10.12
CA ASN A 232 -7.23 -6.32 10.52
C ASN A 232 -8.02 -5.57 9.42
N ALA A 233 -7.74 -5.87 8.16
CA ALA A 233 -8.44 -5.30 7.01
C ALA A 233 -8.69 -6.39 5.97
N ASP A 234 -9.88 -6.42 5.41
CA ASP A 234 -10.32 -7.46 4.49
C ASP A 234 -11.16 -6.86 3.37
N TYR A 235 -10.92 -7.30 2.14
CA TYR A 235 -11.77 -6.97 1.01
C TYR A 235 -12.93 -7.96 0.93
N THR A 236 -14.14 -7.51 1.28
CA THR A 236 -15.36 -8.28 1.04
C THR A 236 -15.57 -8.44 -0.48
N PRO A 237 -15.65 -9.66 -1.03
CA PRO A 237 -15.81 -9.85 -2.47
C PRO A 237 -17.15 -9.32 -3.01
N GLY A 238 -17.15 -8.83 -4.24
CA GLY A 238 -18.32 -8.36 -4.96
C GLY A 238 -18.82 -6.97 -4.54
N GLU A 239 -20.01 -6.59 -5.02
CA GLU A 239 -20.62 -5.28 -4.78
C GLU A 239 -20.80 -4.97 -3.29
N ALA A 240 -20.93 -5.99 -2.44
CA ALA A 240 -21.05 -5.84 -0.99
C ALA A 240 -19.79 -5.24 -0.33
N GLY A 241 -18.63 -5.34 -0.97
CA GLY A 241 -17.38 -4.74 -0.48
C GLY A 241 -17.05 -3.37 -1.03
N VAL A 242 -17.92 -2.78 -1.86
CA VAL A 242 -17.74 -1.44 -2.43
C VAL A 242 -18.65 -0.46 -1.69
N ASP A 243 -18.18 0.76 -1.42
CA ASP A 243 -19.02 1.80 -0.83
C ASP A 243 -20.11 2.23 -1.83
N PRO A 244 -21.40 1.94 -1.58
CA PRO A 244 -22.47 2.31 -2.50
C PRO A 244 -22.63 3.83 -2.63
N ALA A 245 -22.08 4.63 -1.71
CA ALA A 245 -22.12 6.09 -1.78
C ALA A 245 -21.19 6.65 -2.87
N ASP A 246 -20.18 5.90 -3.30
CA ASP A 246 -19.25 6.35 -4.36
C ASP A 246 -19.97 6.36 -5.72
N GLY A 247 -20.84 5.38 -5.98
CA GLY A 247 -21.63 5.35 -7.22
C GLY A 247 -20.80 5.18 -8.51
N LEU A 248 -19.59 4.62 -8.40
CA LEU A 248 -18.59 4.53 -9.47
C LEU A 248 -18.63 3.23 -10.29
N ASN A 249 -19.79 2.56 -10.35
CA ASN A 249 -20.00 1.32 -11.11
C ASN A 249 -18.87 0.28 -10.91
N GLN A 250 -18.42 0.13 -9.67
CA GLN A 250 -17.41 -0.83 -9.25
C GLN A 250 -18.14 -2.06 -8.68
N THR A 251 -17.89 -3.23 -9.26
CA THR A 251 -18.63 -4.47 -8.94
C THR A 251 -17.89 -5.40 -7.97
N ASP A 252 -16.64 -5.06 -7.64
CA ASP A 252 -15.79 -5.73 -6.66
C ASP A 252 -14.73 -4.71 -6.21
N PRO A 253 -14.36 -4.64 -4.91
CA PRO A 253 -13.37 -3.67 -4.46
C PRO A 253 -11.97 -3.87 -5.07
N LEU A 254 -11.67 -5.07 -5.60
CA LEU A 254 -10.44 -5.36 -6.32
C LEU A 254 -10.57 -5.15 -7.84
N GLY A 255 -11.75 -4.77 -8.34
CA GLY A 255 -11.98 -4.31 -9.70
C GLY A 255 -11.90 -2.78 -9.84
N LEU A 256 -12.08 -2.28 -11.06
CA LEU A 256 -11.96 -0.85 -11.37
C LEU A 256 -13.20 -0.04 -11.03
N SER A 257 -12.95 1.19 -10.55
CA SER A 257 -13.94 2.26 -10.47
C SER A 257 -14.09 3.00 -11.81
N ASP A 258 -15.20 3.71 -12.01
CA ASP A 258 -15.39 4.57 -13.17
C ASP A 258 -14.34 5.70 -13.25
N ASP A 259 -13.85 6.21 -12.12
CA ASP A 259 -12.80 7.23 -12.12
C ASP A 259 -11.47 6.67 -12.62
N GLU A 260 -11.10 5.45 -12.21
CA GLU A 260 -9.95 4.73 -12.76
C GLU A 260 -10.13 4.44 -14.27
N ARG A 261 -11.32 4.01 -14.71
CA ARG A 261 -11.62 3.80 -16.14
C ARG A 261 -11.50 5.09 -16.95
N ASN A 262 -12.05 6.19 -16.43
CA ASN A 262 -12.03 7.50 -17.09
C ASN A 262 -10.60 8.03 -17.23
N LEU A 263 -9.76 7.80 -16.23
CA LEU A 263 -8.34 8.16 -16.26
C LEU A 263 -7.58 7.36 -17.33
N ILE A 264 -7.80 6.04 -17.40
CA ILE A 264 -7.23 5.19 -18.47
C ILE A 264 -7.71 5.67 -19.84
N ALA A 265 -9.01 5.95 -19.99
CA ALA A 265 -9.58 6.43 -21.25
C ALA A 265 -8.94 7.75 -21.71
N ALA A 266 -8.70 8.70 -20.79
CA ALA A 266 -8.03 9.95 -21.12
C ALA A 266 -6.58 9.73 -21.60
N ALA A 267 -5.85 8.79 -21.01
CA ALA A 267 -4.50 8.43 -21.46
C ALA A 267 -4.52 7.75 -22.84
N VAL A 268 -5.51 6.88 -23.10
CA VAL A 268 -5.69 6.23 -24.40
C VAL A 268 -6.07 7.25 -25.49
N GLU A 269 -6.91 8.22 -25.18
CA GLU A 269 -7.25 9.32 -26.10
C GLU A 269 -6.02 10.16 -26.44
N ALA A 270 -5.24 10.56 -25.43
CA ALA A 270 -3.99 11.31 -25.64
C ALA A 270 -2.99 10.52 -26.48
N LYS A 271 -2.84 9.21 -26.21
CA LYS A 271 -2.03 8.31 -27.04
C LYS A 271 -2.46 8.32 -28.51
N ALA A 272 -3.76 8.25 -28.78
CA ALA A 272 -4.25 8.27 -30.16
C ALA A 272 -3.90 9.59 -30.88
N ALA A 273 -3.83 10.70 -30.14
CA ALA A 273 -3.46 12.00 -30.68
C ALA A 273 -1.94 12.19 -30.88
N ASN A 274 -1.11 11.64 -29.98
CA ASN A 274 0.33 11.93 -29.92
C ASN A 274 1.23 10.74 -30.34
N GLY A 275 0.68 9.54 -30.56
CA GLY A 275 1.43 8.34 -30.92
C GLY A 275 2.24 7.73 -29.77
N GLY A 276 1.86 8.04 -28.53
CA GLY A 276 2.55 7.64 -27.31
C GLY A 276 2.28 6.22 -26.82
N LYS A 277 2.59 5.97 -25.55
CA LYS A 277 2.44 4.69 -24.85
C LYS A 277 1.59 4.86 -23.60
N VAL A 278 0.72 3.89 -23.33
CA VAL A 278 -0.05 3.79 -22.08
C VAL A 278 0.41 2.56 -21.31
N ILE A 279 0.94 2.78 -20.11
CA ILE A 279 1.51 1.75 -19.25
C ILE A 279 0.76 1.76 -17.92
N ILE A 280 0.28 0.60 -17.47
CA ILE A 280 -0.34 0.44 -16.16
C ILE A 280 0.66 -0.18 -15.20
N LEU A 281 0.85 0.44 -14.03
CA LEU A 281 1.52 -0.15 -12.88
C LEU A 281 0.48 -0.61 -11.87
N LEU A 282 0.53 -1.89 -11.50
CA LEU A 282 -0.34 -2.45 -10.46
C LEU A 282 0.41 -2.49 -9.13
N ASN A 283 0.09 -1.55 -8.23
CA ASN A 283 0.69 -1.38 -6.90
C ASN A 283 -0.20 -2.01 -5.82
N ASN A 284 -0.20 -3.33 -5.76
CA ASN A 284 -1.09 -4.13 -4.93
C ASN A 284 -0.45 -5.46 -4.55
N GLY A 285 -0.74 -5.94 -3.35
CA GLY A 285 -0.43 -7.31 -2.93
C GLY A 285 -1.56 -8.32 -3.22
N ASN A 286 -2.77 -7.84 -3.52
CA ASN A 286 -3.97 -8.66 -3.70
C ASN A 286 -4.29 -8.84 -5.20
N PRO A 287 -4.67 -10.04 -5.70
CA PRO A 287 -5.05 -10.22 -7.10
C PRO A 287 -6.24 -9.34 -7.52
N MET A 288 -5.99 -8.35 -8.37
CA MET A 288 -7.02 -7.43 -8.88
C MET A 288 -7.78 -8.00 -10.08
N GLU A 289 -9.02 -7.57 -10.30
CA GLU A 289 -9.78 -7.86 -11.51
C GLU A 289 -9.28 -6.97 -12.66
N ILE A 290 -8.25 -7.42 -13.39
CA ILE A 290 -7.58 -6.62 -14.42
C ILE A 290 -7.99 -6.98 -15.85
N GLN A 291 -8.95 -7.89 -16.05
CA GLN A 291 -9.34 -8.35 -17.39
C GLN A 291 -9.76 -7.19 -18.30
N GLU A 292 -10.51 -6.22 -17.77
CA GLU A 292 -10.92 -5.01 -18.51
C GLU A 292 -9.72 -4.19 -19.02
N ILE A 293 -8.64 -4.10 -18.22
CA ILE A 293 -7.39 -3.44 -18.63
C ILE A 293 -6.64 -4.28 -19.66
N ALA A 294 -6.57 -5.59 -19.43
CA ALA A 294 -5.87 -6.52 -20.29
C ALA A 294 -6.46 -6.53 -21.72
N ASP A 295 -7.78 -6.49 -21.83
CA ASP A 295 -8.52 -6.46 -23.11
C ASP A 295 -8.55 -5.08 -23.77
N ASN A 296 -8.11 -4.02 -23.09
CA ASN A 296 -8.06 -2.68 -23.66
C ASN A 296 -6.85 -2.53 -24.61
N ASP A 297 -7.10 -2.53 -25.92
CA ASP A 297 -6.08 -2.36 -26.97
C ASP A 297 -5.32 -1.02 -26.88
N GLY A 298 -5.91 -0.02 -26.23
CA GLY A 298 -5.27 1.27 -25.95
C GLY A 298 -4.15 1.18 -24.91
N VAL A 299 -4.19 0.19 -24.01
CA VAL A 299 -3.16 -0.06 -23.00
C VAL A 299 -2.06 -0.92 -23.60
N ASP A 300 -0.83 -0.43 -23.63
CA ASP A 300 0.29 -1.13 -24.25
C ASP A 300 0.99 -2.11 -23.31
N ALA A 301 1.14 -1.75 -22.04
CA ALA A 301 1.81 -2.60 -21.06
C ALA A 301 1.13 -2.58 -19.69
N ILE A 302 1.23 -3.69 -18.98
CA ILE A 302 0.78 -3.85 -17.59
C ILE A 302 1.93 -4.51 -16.82
N LEU A 303 2.40 -3.83 -15.77
CA LEU A 303 3.46 -4.31 -14.89
C LEU A 303 2.93 -4.37 -13.46
N GLN A 304 2.89 -5.56 -12.87
CA GLN A 304 2.60 -5.73 -11.44
C GLN A 304 3.88 -5.53 -10.65
N VAL A 305 3.85 -4.60 -9.69
CA VAL A 305 5.03 -4.16 -8.93
C VAL A 305 4.93 -4.47 -7.44
N GLY A 306 3.84 -5.10 -6.98
CA GLY A 306 3.61 -5.40 -5.57
C GLY A 306 3.55 -4.13 -4.72
N THR A 307 4.10 -4.21 -3.51
CA THR A 307 4.40 -3.07 -2.65
C THR A 307 5.92 -2.94 -2.49
N PRO A 308 6.60 -2.08 -3.29
CA PRO A 308 8.07 -2.10 -3.45
C PRO A 308 8.92 -1.75 -2.21
N GLY A 309 8.35 -1.56 -1.04
CA GLY A 309 9.11 -1.23 0.16
C GLY A 309 9.81 0.13 0.07
N SER A 310 10.87 0.28 0.85
CA SER A 310 11.63 1.54 0.98
C SER A 310 12.48 1.89 -0.24
N TYR A 311 12.91 0.89 -1.03
CA TYR A 311 13.89 1.06 -2.11
C TYR A 311 13.51 0.37 -3.43
N GLY A 312 12.47 -0.47 -3.46
CA GLY A 312 12.15 -1.28 -4.62
C GLY A 312 11.62 -0.48 -5.82
N PHE A 313 11.17 0.76 -5.63
CA PHE A 313 10.82 1.63 -6.76
C PHE A 313 12.02 1.93 -7.68
N TYR A 314 13.27 1.84 -7.17
CA TYR A 314 14.44 1.81 -8.05
C TYR A 314 14.40 0.61 -9.00
N GLY A 315 14.05 -0.58 -8.53
CA GLY A 315 13.91 -1.75 -9.39
C GLY A 315 12.81 -1.59 -10.45
N VAL A 316 11.70 -0.95 -10.08
CA VAL A 316 10.62 -0.60 -11.03
C VAL A 316 11.14 0.35 -12.11
N ALA A 317 11.89 1.39 -11.74
CA ALA A 317 12.50 2.32 -12.69
C ALA A 317 13.56 1.65 -13.60
N ASP A 318 14.31 0.66 -13.08
CA ASP A 318 15.23 -0.14 -13.89
C ASP A 318 14.49 -0.96 -14.95
N ILE A 319 13.36 -1.58 -14.58
CA ILE A 319 12.52 -2.33 -15.52
C ILE A 319 11.97 -1.41 -16.61
N LEU A 320 11.42 -0.25 -16.21
CA LEU A 320 10.84 0.70 -17.15
C LEU A 320 11.86 1.22 -18.17
N SER A 321 13.11 1.41 -17.75
CA SER A 321 14.22 1.88 -18.61
C SER A 321 14.97 0.75 -19.33
N GLY A 322 14.74 -0.52 -18.97
CA GLY A 322 15.45 -1.67 -19.51
C GLY A 322 16.83 -1.92 -18.90
N ALA A 323 17.19 -1.22 -17.82
CA ALA A 323 18.38 -1.52 -17.03
C ALA A 323 18.24 -2.87 -16.29
N ALA A 324 17.01 -3.34 -16.07
CA ALA A 324 16.69 -4.69 -15.66
C ALA A 324 15.57 -5.28 -16.53
N ASN A 325 15.55 -6.60 -16.66
CA ASN A 325 14.47 -7.32 -17.33
C ASN A 325 13.54 -7.93 -16.25
N PRO A 326 12.22 -7.68 -16.27
CA PRO A 326 11.32 -8.28 -15.30
C PRO A 326 11.33 -9.81 -15.44
N SER A 327 11.50 -10.51 -14.32
CA SER A 327 11.54 -11.98 -14.27
C SER A 327 10.52 -12.60 -13.32
N GLY A 328 9.65 -11.79 -12.74
CA GLY A 328 8.63 -12.27 -11.82
C GLY A 328 7.57 -13.12 -12.52
N HIS A 329 6.91 -13.96 -11.74
CA HIS A 329 5.74 -14.72 -12.14
C HIS A 329 4.65 -14.56 -11.08
N LEU A 330 3.38 -14.64 -11.51
CA LEU A 330 2.25 -14.59 -10.59
C LEU A 330 2.29 -15.78 -9.62
N THR A 331 2.15 -15.50 -8.33
CA THR A 331 2.01 -16.51 -7.27
C THR A 331 0.57 -16.97 -7.09
N ASP A 332 -0.39 -16.18 -7.55
CA ASP A 332 -1.82 -16.37 -7.40
C ASP A 332 -2.54 -16.28 -8.74
N THR A 333 -3.70 -16.93 -8.84
CA THR A 333 -4.58 -16.80 -10.01
C THR A 333 -5.30 -15.47 -9.96
N TYR A 334 -5.14 -14.64 -11.00
CA TYR A 334 -5.93 -13.43 -11.20
C TYR A 334 -7.25 -13.81 -11.86
N ALA A 335 -8.30 -13.96 -11.05
CA ALA A 335 -9.62 -14.31 -11.55
C ALA A 335 -10.26 -13.10 -12.27
N VAL A 336 -11.03 -13.36 -13.33
CA VAL A 336 -11.82 -12.32 -14.01
C VAL A 336 -12.86 -11.72 -13.06
N LYS A 337 -13.43 -12.56 -12.20
CA LYS A 337 -14.35 -12.16 -11.14
C LYS A 337 -13.96 -12.83 -9.82
N ASN A 338 -13.49 -12.04 -8.87
CA ASN A 338 -12.98 -12.52 -7.58
C ASN A 338 -14.11 -13.10 -6.70
N SER A 339 -15.27 -12.44 -6.73
CA SER A 339 -16.50 -12.89 -6.06
C SER A 339 -17.03 -14.25 -6.53
N LEU A 340 -16.58 -14.75 -7.69
CA LEU A 340 -16.95 -16.08 -8.20
C LEU A 340 -15.89 -17.15 -7.88
N SER A 341 -14.81 -16.80 -7.18
CA SER A 341 -13.84 -17.79 -6.71
C SER A 341 -14.50 -18.76 -5.72
N PRO A 342 -14.03 -20.02 -5.65
CA PRO A 342 -14.64 -21.03 -4.79
C PRO A 342 -14.48 -20.66 -3.29
N ALA A 343 -13.36 -20.04 -2.92
CA ALA A 343 -13.12 -19.54 -1.56
C ALA A 343 -14.05 -18.36 -1.20
N ALA A 344 -14.30 -17.44 -2.14
CA ALA A 344 -15.19 -16.30 -1.90
C ALA A 344 -16.63 -16.70 -1.52
N GLN A 345 -17.08 -17.91 -1.88
CA GLN A 345 -18.42 -18.39 -1.54
C GLN A 345 -18.62 -18.63 -0.04
N ASN A 346 -17.53 -18.78 0.73
CA ASN A 346 -17.56 -19.02 2.17
C ASN A 346 -16.70 -18.02 2.95
N TYR A 347 -16.37 -16.88 2.33
CA TYR A 347 -15.54 -15.84 2.91
C TYR A 347 -16.38 -14.71 3.51
N GLY A 348 -15.92 -14.10 4.61
CA GLY A 348 -16.51 -12.91 5.22
C GLY A 348 -16.99 -13.12 6.65
N ASP A 349 -17.85 -12.22 7.13
CA ASP A 349 -18.39 -12.23 8.49
C ASP A 349 -19.60 -13.19 8.60
N LEU A 350 -19.33 -14.43 9.05
CA LEU A 350 -20.29 -15.54 9.08
C LEU A 350 -20.80 -15.87 10.48
N GLN A 351 -21.24 -14.86 11.24
CA GLN A 351 -21.74 -15.05 12.60
C GLN A 351 -23.04 -15.86 12.65
N TRP A 352 -23.14 -16.74 13.65
CA TRP A 352 -24.34 -17.52 13.91
C TRP A 352 -25.39 -16.68 14.64
N THR A 353 -26.59 -16.60 14.07
CA THR A 353 -27.74 -15.92 14.70
C THR A 353 -28.24 -16.63 15.96
N ASN A 354 -27.82 -17.88 16.19
CA ASN A 354 -28.24 -18.75 17.28
C ASN A 354 -27.05 -19.34 18.07
N ALA A 355 -25.95 -18.60 18.19
CA ALA A 355 -24.77 -19.04 18.93
C ALA A 355 -25.12 -19.50 20.36
N ASN A 356 -24.55 -20.62 20.80
CA ASN A 356 -24.74 -21.12 22.16
C ASN A 356 -23.94 -20.25 23.13
N PRO A 357 -24.58 -19.52 24.08
CA PRO A 357 -23.86 -18.62 24.98
C PRO A 357 -22.91 -19.33 25.95
N ALA A 358 -23.01 -20.66 26.09
CA ALA A 358 -22.07 -21.46 26.87
C ALA A 358 -20.77 -21.79 26.12
N ILE A 359 -20.70 -21.53 24.81
CA ILE A 359 -19.52 -21.77 23.97
C ILE A 359 -18.96 -20.42 23.54
N SER A 360 -17.66 -20.20 23.72
CA SER A 360 -16.97 -18.99 23.26
C SER A 360 -16.65 -19.06 21.76
N MET A 361 -17.65 -19.39 20.94
CA MET A 361 -17.57 -19.46 19.48
C MET A 361 -18.92 -18.99 18.91
N ASN A 362 -18.90 -17.93 18.12
CA ASN A 362 -20.07 -17.29 17.53
C ASN A 362 -20.01 -17.20 16.00
N ASP A 363 -18.97 -17.72 15.38
CA ASP A 363 -18.77 -17.80 13.93
C ASP A 363 -17.95 -19.05 13.56
N ALA A 364 -18.00 -19.43 12.28
CA ALA A 364 -17.08 -20.39 11.68
C ALA A 364 -17.04 -20.20 10.16
N ILE A 365 -15.84 -20.30 9.59
CA ILE A 365 -15.64 -20.39 8.15
C ILE A 365 -15.59 -21.87 7.75
N VAL A 366 -16.34 -22.22 6.71
CA VAL A 366 -16.32 -23.56 6.11
C VAL A 366 -15.59 -23.47 4.78
N GLU A 367 -14.37 -23.99 4.71
CA GLU A 367 -13.58 -24.10 3.48
C GLU A 367 -14.14 -25.21 2.57
N ALA A 368 -15.34 -25.00 2.04
CA ALA A 368 -16.07 -25.98 1.25
C ALA A 368 -15.37 -26.31 -0.08
N GLU A 369 -14.53 -25.41 -0.59
CA GLU A 369 -13.65 -25.63 -1.73
C GLU A 369 -12.59 -26.70 -1.47
N SER A 370 -12.28 -26.96 -0.19
CA SER A 370 -11.34 -27.98 0.24
C SER A 370 -9.99 -27.84 -0.49
N ILE A 371 -9.49 -28.91 -1.12
CA ILE A 371 -8.23 -28.89 -1.85
C ILE A 371 -8.28 -28.10 -3.17
N TYR A 372 -9.46 -27.71 -3.65
CA TYR A 372 -9.66 -26.97 -4.89
C TYR A 372 -9.60 -25.46 -4.64
N THR A 373 -8.42 -24.99 -4.23
CA THR A 373 -8.13 -23.57 -4.03
C THR A 373 -7.20 -23.02 -5.11
N GLY A 374 -7.38 -21.75 -5.50
CA GLY A 374 -6.60 -21.07 -6.53
C GLY A 374 -6.54 -21.85 -7.84
N TYR A 375 -5.35 -21.96 -8.43
CA TYR A 375 -5.13 -22.65 -9.71
C TYR A 375 -5.68 -24.09 -9.72
N LYS A 376 -5.71 -24.80 -8.58
CA LYS A 376 -6.24 -26.18 -8.52
C LYS A 376 -7.72 -26.21 -8.89
N TYR A 377 -8.49 -25.17 -8.55
CA TYR A 377 -9.87 -25.06 -8.99
C TYR A 377 -9.96 -24.74 -10.48
N TYR A 378 -9.31 -23.67 -10.92
CA TYR A 378 -9.47 -23.16 -12.29
C TYR A 378 -8.95 -24.14 -13.36
N GLU A 379 -7.83 -24.81 -13.09
CA GLU A 379 -7.26 -25.81 -14.00
C GLU A 379 -7.99 -27.15 -13.97
N THR A 380 -8.77 -27.44 -12.92
CA THR A 380 -9.58 -28.68 -12.82
C THR A 380 -11.00 -28.48 -13.34
N ARG A 381 -11.66 -27.38 -12.95
CA ARG A 381 -13.07 -27.07 -13.28
C ARG A 381 -13.30 -26.90 -14.78
N TYR A 382 -12.26 -26.58 -15.55
CA TYR A 382 -12.31 -26.54 -17.02
C TYR A 382 -12.70 -27.90 -17.66
N ALA A 383 -12.57 -29.02 -16.94
CA ALA A 383 -12.94 -30.35 -17.43
C ALA A 383 -14.43 -30.72 -17.25
N ASP A 384 -15.21 -29.90 -16.54
CA ASP A 384 -16.64 -30.10 -16.23
C ASP A 384 -17.53 -29.09 -16.97
#